data_AF-A0A519K9W0-F1
#
_entry.id   AF-A0A519K9W0-F1
#
_cell.length_a   1.000
_cell.length_b   1.000
_cell.length_c   1.000
_cell.angle_alpha   90.00
_cell.angle_beta   90.00
_cell.angle_gamma   90.00
#
_symmetry.space_group_name_H-M   'P 1'
#
loop_
_entity.id
_entity.type
_entity.pdbx_description
1 polymer ?
#
loop_
_entity_poly.entity_id
_entity_poly.type
_entity_poly.pdbx_seq_one_letter_code
_entity_poly.pdbx_strand_id
1 'polypeptide(L)'
;MPAIKSNNRDNVFINRNYIIQISHFAGMQAVYDAETRQTELRAVYQNRRLVSANTLKKHLDDKKLKIKLFKTLLEGTAQEYTFLVRKRLRIKIWSK
;
A
#
# COMPACT_ATOMS: atom_id res chain seq x y z
N MET A 1 -12.67 20.26 16.26
CA MET A 1 -12.18 19.11 17.05
C MET A 1 -10.67 19.00 16.89
N PRO A 2 -9.88 18.87 17.96
CA PRO A 2 -8.42 18.71 17.86
C PRO A 2 -8.05 17.32 17.33
N ALA A 3 -6.90 17.23 16.65
CA ALA A 3 -6.38 15.96 16.13
C ALA A 3 -5.96 15.03 17.28
N ILE A 4 -6.55 13.83 17.33
CA ILE A 4 -6.24 12.84 18.35
C ILE A 4 -4.92 12.14 17.98
N LYS A 5 -3.92 12.27 18.86
CA LYS A 5 -2.63 11.58 18.69
C LYS A 5 -2.81 10.08 18.92
N SER A 6 -2.18 9.25 18.10
CA SER A 6 -2.16 7.80 18.27
C SER A 6 -1.23 7.42 19.43
N ASN A 7 -1.73 6.65 20.41
CA ASN A 7 -0.92 6.12 21.51
C ASN A 7 0.05 5.00 21.08
N ASN A 8 -0.14 4.42 19.90
CA ASN A 8 0.74 3.36 19.37
C ASN A 8 1.96 3.99 18.66
N ARG A 9 3.16 3.78 19.23
CA ARG A 9 4.43 4.35 18.75
C ARG A 9 4.82 3.86 17.35
N ASP A 10 4.59 2.59 17.03
CA ASP A 10 4.92 2.02 15.71
C ASP A 10 4.12 2.69 14.60
N ASN A 11 2.82 2.92 14.85
CA ASN A 11 1.98 3.64 13.91
C ASN A 11 2.46 5.08 13.70
N VAL A 12 2.93 5.74 14.77
CA VAL A 12 3.47 7.10 14.70
C VAL A 12 4.76 7.10 13.89
N PHE A 13 5.66 6.13 14.11
CA PHE A 13 6.88 5.96 13.33
C PHE A 13 6.59 5.77 11.84
N ILE A 14 5.72 4.82 11.51
CA ILE A 14 5.38 4.53 10.12
C ILE A 14 4.74 5.75 9.45
N ASN A 15 3.80 6.43 10.10
CA ASN A 15 3.16 7.62 9.54
C ASN A 15 4.12 8.81 9.38
N ARG A 16 5.20 8.86 10.17
CA ARG A 16 6.24 9.90 10.05
C ARG A 16 7.13 9.63 8.85
N ASN A 17 7.63 8.40 8.70
CA ASN A 17 8.68 8.05 7.74
C ASN A 17 8.15 7.57 6.39
N TYR A 18 6.94 7.02 6.34
CA TYR A 18 6.39 6.40 5.14
C TYR A 18 5.05 7.02 4.73
N ILE A 19 4.76 6.97 3.43
CA ILE A 19 3.46 7.27 2.84
C ILE A 19 2.84 5.94 2.39
N ILE A 20 1.58 5.71 2.77
CA ILE A 20 0.87 4.48 2.48
C ILE A 20 -0.29 4.79 1.52
N GLN A 21 -0.30 4.09 0.39
CA GLN A 21 -1.37 4.14 -0.59
C GLN A 21 -2.01 2.77 -0.76
N ILE A 22 -3.34 2.73 -0.69
CA ILE A 22 -4.11 1.54 -1.01
C ILE A 22 -4.74 1.72 -2.38
N SER A 23 -4.78 0.66 -3.17
CA SER A 23 -5.46 0.60 -4.46
C SER A 23 -6.09 -0.78 -4.66
N HIS A 24 -7.19 -0.83 -5.42
CA HIS A 24 -7.93 -2.05 -5.68
C HIS A 24 -7.75 -2.49 -7.12
N PHE A 25 -7.56 -3.79 -7.34
CA PHE A 25 -7.53 -4.36 -8.67
C PHE A 25 -8.90 -4.21 -9.32
N ALA A 26 -8.93 -3.58 -10.49
CA ALA A 26 -10.15 -3.31 -11.25
C ALA A 26 -10.28 -4.20 -12.49
N GLY A 27 -9.16 -4.70 -13.03
CA GLY A 27 -9.16 -5.55 -14.21
C GLY A 27 -7.83 -5.52 -14.95
N MET A 28 -7.81 -6.13 -16.13
CA MET A 28 -6.72 -6.00 -17.08
C MET A 28 -7.15 -5.07 -18.20
N GLN A 29 -6.24 -4.19 -18.63
CA GLN A 29 -6.45 -3.31 -19.77
C GLN A 29 -5.35 -3.55 -20.80
N ALA A 30 -5.76 -3.70 -22.05
CA ALA A 30 -4.86 -3.72 -23.17
C ALA A 30 -4.27 -2.32 -23.34
N VAL A 31 -2.96 -2.20 -23.18
CA VAL A 31 -2.19 -0.99 -23.44
C VAL A 31 -1.37 -1.25 -24.68
N TYR A 32 -1.54 -0.41 -25.69
CA TYR A 32 -0.72 -0.45 -26.89
C TYR A 32 0.56 0.33 -26.63
N ASP A 33 1.71 -0.35 -26.72
CA ASP A 33 3.00 0.31 -26.61
C ASP A 33 3.48 0.74 -28.01
N ALA A 34 3.63 2.04 -28.21
CA ALA A 34 3.95 2.61 -29.53
C ALA A 34 5.38 2.24 -29.98
N GLU A 35 6.29 1.99 -29.03
CA GLU A 35 7.69 1.66 -29.29
C GLU A 35 7.85 0.21 -29.75
N THR A 36 7.19 -0.74 -29.08
CA THR A 36 7.30 -2.17 -29.41
C THR A 36 6.24 -2.62 -30.42
N ARG A 37 5.26 -1.77 -30.75
CA ARG A 37 4.08 -2.07 -31.60
C ARG A 37 3.32 -3.32 -31.15
N GLN A 38 3.32 -3.57 -29.85
CA GLN A 38 2.65 -4.71 -29.25
C GLN A 38 1.57 -4.25 -28.27
N THR A 39 0.55 -5.10 -28.12
CA THR A 39 -0.52 -4.88 -27.16
C THR A 39 -0.27 -5.74 -25.93
N GLU A 40 -0.03 -5.10 -24.80
CA GLU A 40 0.21 -5.77 -23.52
C GLU A 40 -1.01 -5.64 -22.60
N LEU A 41 -1.37 -6.73 -21.91
CA LEU A 41 -2.37 -6.69 -20.85
C LEU A 41 -1.73 -6.21 -19.55
N ARG A 42 -2.03 -4.98 -19.13
CA ARG A 42 -1.55 -4.42 -17.86
C ARG A 42 -2.64 -4.45 -16.79
N ALA A 43 -2.24 -4.78 -15.56
CA ALA A 43 -3.14 -4.76 -14.41
C ALA A 43 -3.53 -3.32 -14.04
N VAL A 44 -4.83 -3.03 -14.03
CA VAL A 44 -5.39 -1.73 -13.67
C VAL A 44 -5.79 -1.74 -12.21
N TYR A 45 -5.36 -0.70 -11.49
CA TYR A 45 -5.69 -0.48 -10.09
C TYR A 45 -6.41 0.85 -9.91
N GLN A 46 -7.61 0.80 -9.34
CA GLN A 46 -8.48 1.96 -9.08
C GLN A 46 -8.62 2.23 -7.58
N ASN A 47 -9.40 3.26 -7.22
CA ASN A 47 -9.67 3.64 -5.83
C ASN A 47 -8.39 3.89 -5.02
N ARG A 48 -7.46 4.64 -5.60
CA ARG A 48 -6.21 5.03 -4.95
C ARG A 48 -6.52 5.98 -3.79
N ARG A 49 -6.18 5.58 -2.58
CA ARG A 49 -6.39 6.39 -1.37
C ARG A 49 -5.14 6.37 -0.52
N LEU A 50 -4.73 7.55 -0.07
CA LEU A 50 -3.72 7.68 0.97
C LEU A 50 -4.35 7.36 2.31
N VAL A 51 -3.68 6.55 3.10
CA VAL A 51 -4.19 6.08 4.39
C VAL A 51 -3.12 6.19 5.45
N SER A 52 -3.54 6.31 6.71
CA SER A 52 -2.64 6.17 7.84
C SER A 52 -2.40 4.70 8.17
N ALA A 53 -1.32 4.39 8.89
CA ALA A 53 -1.05 3.06 9.43
C ALA A 53 -2.21 2.52 10.30
N ASN A 54 -2.92 3.41 11.01
CA ASN A 54 -4.09 3.02 11.81
C ASN A 54 -5.26 2.59 10.92
N THR A 55 -5.50 3.33 9.83
CA THR A 55 -6.55 2.99 8.87
C THR A 55 -6.19 1.75 8.06
N LEU A 56 -4.91 1.57 7.72
CA LEU A 56 -4.41 0.37 7.05
C LEU A 56 -4.74 -0.91 7.83
N LYS A 57 -4.62 -0.89 9.16
CA LYS A 57 -4.99 -2.03 10.02
C LYS A 57 -6.46 -2.42 9.90
N LYS A 58 -7.35 -1.52 9.48
CA LYS A 58 -8.78 -1.80 9.25
C LYS A 58 -9.04 -2.46 7.89
N HIS A 59 -8.17 -2.24 6.91
CA HIS A 59 -8.29 -2.81 5.56
C HIS A 59 -7.66 -4.21 5.43
N LEU A 60 -6.92 -4.62 6.44
CA LEU A 60 -6.36 -5.95 6.56
C LEU A 60 -7.23 -6.71 7.56
N ASP A 61 -7.78 -7.88 7.22
CA ASP A 61 -8.49 -8.71 8.23
C ASP A 61 -7.49 -9.61 8.98
N ASP A 62 -6.50 -10.11 8.26
CA ASP A 62 -5.57 -11.12 8.78
C ASP A 62 -4.51 -10.49 9.70
N LYS A 63 -4.53 -10.92 10.96
CA LYS A 63 -3.62 -10.46 12.01
C LYS A 63 -2.16 -10.83 11.72
N LYS A 64 -1.89 -11.98 11.09
CA LYS A 64 -0.52 -12.40 10.74
C LYS A 64 0.05 -11.51 9.65
N LEU A 65 -0.74 -11.22 8.62
CA LEU A 65 -0.32 -10.32 7.53
C LEU A 65 -0.05 -8.91 8.05
N LYS A 66 -0.86 -8.38 8.97
CA LYS A 66 -0.59 -7.08 9.62
C LYS A 66 0.77 -7.07 10.30
N ILE A 67 1.05 -8.07 11.15
CA ILE A 67 2.30 -8.13 11.90
C ILE A 67 3.48 -8.21 10.94
N LYS A 68 3.40 -9.07 9.91
CA LYS A 68 4.45 -9.22 8.91
C LYS A 68 4.74 -7.90 8.19
N LEU A 69 3.70 -7.24 7.69
CA LEU A 69 3.81 -6.00 6.92
C LEU A 69 4.42 -4.87 7.78
N PHE A 70 3.97 -4.73 9.03
CA PHE A 70 4.51 -3.72 9.94
C PHE A 70 5.96 -4.03 10.36
N LYS A 71 6.31 -5.28 10.63
CA LYS A 71 7.71 -5.66 10.90
C LYS A 71 8.61 -5.34 9.72
N THR A 72 8.20 -5.69 8.50
CA THR A 72 8.98 -5.38 7.29
C THR A 72 9.22 -3.88 7.12
N LEU A 73 8.29 -3.01 7.52
CA LEU A 73 8.46 -1.56 7.48
C LEU A 73 9.32 -1.01 8.63
N LEU A 74 9.30 -1.65 9.80
CA LEU A 74 10.09 -1.23 10.95
C LEU A 74 11.55 -1.66 10.85
N GLU A 75 11.78 -2.86 10.31
CA GLU A 75 13.12 -3.45 10.15
C GLU A 75 13.76 -3.09 8.81
N GLY A 76 12.95 -2.73 7.82
CA GLY A 76 13.39 -2.53 6.44
C GLY A 76 13.81 -1.09 6.12
N THR A 77 14.78 -0.97 5.21
CA THR A 77 15.37 0.30 4.77
C THR A 77 15.04 0.67 3.31
N ALA A 78 14.16 -0.10 2.64
CA ALA A 78 13.86 0.13 1.24
C ALA A 78 13.02 1.39 1.04
N GLN A 79 13.26 2.05 -0.09
CA GLN A 79 12.55 3.27 -0.47
C GLN A 79 11.10 3.00 -0.90
N GLU A 80 10.82 1.81 -1.43
CA GLU A 80 9.48 1.41 -1.86
C GLU A 80 9.18 -0.04 -1.47
N TYR A 81 7.99 -0.27 -0.93
CA TYR A 81 7.41 -1.58 -0.69
C TYR A 81 6.07 -1.70 -1.40
N THR A 82 5.91 -2.77 -2.18
CA THR A 82 4.63 -3.13 -2.77
C THR A 82 4.17 -4.45 -2.19
N PHE A 83 3.02 -4.43 -1.52
CA PHE A 83 2.36 -5.62 -1.00
C PHE A 83 1.07 -5.87 -1.80
N LEU A 84 0.98 -7.05 -2.39
CA LEU A 84 -0.26 -7.56 -2.97
C LEU A 84 -0.95 -8.40 -1.89
N VAL A 85 -2.07 -7.89 -1.40
CA VAL A 85 -2.88 -8.54 -0.37
C VAL A 85 -4.15 -9.08 -1.02
N ARG A 86 -4.27 -10.40 -1.04
CA ARG A 86 -5.31 -11.12 -1.80
C ARG A 86 -5.24 -10.78 -3.30
N LYS A 87 -6.16 -11.31 -4.11
CA LYS A 87 -6.24 -11.02 -5.56
C LYS A 87 -6.69 -9.58 -5.88
N ARG A 88 -7.02 -8.76 -4.88
CA ARG A 88 -7.75 -7.49 -5.09
C ARG A 88 -7.15 -6.25 -4.45
N LEU A 89 -6.30 -6.35 -3.43
CA LEU A 89 -5.78 -5.17 -2.73
C LEU A 89 -4.29 -5.03 -3.01
N ARG A 90 -3.87 -3.85 -3.46
CA ARG A 90 -2.46 -3.48 -3.59
C ARG A 90 -2.16 -2.33 -2.65
N ILE A 91 -1.21 -2.56 -1.76
CA ILE A 91 -0.70 -1.59 -0.79
C ILE A 91 0.68 -1.17 -1.28
N LYS A 92 0.81 0.09 -1.66
CA LYS A 92 2.06 0.70 -2.06
C LYS A 92 2.53 1.60 -0.93
N ILE A 93 3.77 1.42 -0.48
CA ILE A 93 4.35 2.18 0.62
C ILE A 93 5.67 2.73 0.13
N TRP A 94 5.92 4.01 0.34
CA TRP A 94 7.22 4.60 0.00
C TRP A 94 7.74 5.45 1.15
N SER A 95 9.06 5.51 1.29
CA SER A 95 9.72 6.45 2.19
C SER A 95 9.40 7.87 1.77
N LYS A 96 9.23 8.75 2.74
CA LYS A 96 9.24 10.19 2.51
C LYS A 96 10.65 10.69 2.23
#